data_AF-A0A7L3WN61-F1
#
_entry.id   AF-A0A7L3WN61-F1
#
_cell.length_a   1.000
_cell.length_b   1.000
_cell.length_c   1.000
_cell.angle_alpha   90.00
_cell.angle_beta   90.00
_cell.angle_gamma   90.00
#
_symmetry.space_group_name_H-M   'P 1'
#
loop_
_entity.id
_entity.type
_entity.pdbx_description
1 polymer ?
#
loop_
_entity_poly.entity_id
_entity_poly.type
_entity_poly.pdbx_seq_one_letter_code
_entity_poly.pdbx_strand_id
1 'polypeptide(L)'
;EEARKHFNCPILEGMELENQGGMGTELNHWEKRLLENEAMTGSHTQNRVFSRITLALMEDTGWYKANYSMAEKLDWGRNKGCDFVMKSCKFWIDQRRQKRQLISPYCDTLRSNPLQLTCRQDQRAVAVCNLQKFPKQLPQEYQYFDSLNGVPAEELPYYGGSVEIADYCPFSQEFSWHLSGEFQRSSDCRIIENQPDPSKNYGAEKYGPNSVCLIQKSAFVMEQCRRKLSYPDWGSGCYQVSCSPQGLHVWVKDTMYLCSRSGQVLTVSIQMNGWIHVGNLICPSCSDFCDSCPPERDPPALNLTRAAPVDLCSCSSSLVVTLWLLMANLIPLLTGLFLCA
;
A
#
# COMPACT_ATOMS: atom_id res chain seq x y z
N GLU A 1 8.40 -19.88 -24.63
CA GLU A 1 6.92 -20.05 -24.48
C GLU A 1 6.37 -19.36 -23.24
N GLU A 2 6.97 -19.59 -22.07
CA GLU A 2 6.48 -19.05 -20.80
C GLU A 2 6.41 -17.51 -20.76
N ALA A 3 7.32 -16.79 -21.41
CA ALA A 3 7.23 -15.33 -21.55
C ALA A 3 5.94 -14.88 -22.27
N ARG A 4 5.57 -15.53 -23.39
CA ARG A 4 4.31 -15.24 -24.11
C ARG A 4 3.09 -15.43 -23.21
N LYS A 5 3.06 -16.52 -22.45
CA LYS A 5 1.98 -16.84 -21.50
C LYS A 5 1.93 -15.83 -20.36
N HIS A 6 3.09 -15.45 -19.81
CA HIS A 6 3.19 -14.51 -18.70
C HIS A 6 2.60 -13.15 -19.08
N PHE A 7 3.08 -12.54 -20.16
CA PHE A 7 2.60 -11.23 -20.59
C PHE A 7 1.26 -11.28 -21.33
N ASN A 8 0.78 -12.46 -21.74
CA ASN A 8 -0.32 -12.63 -22.68
C ASN A 8 -0.06 -11.90 -24.02
N CYS A 9 1.13 -12.16 -24.59
CA CYS A 9 1.54 -11.60 -25.89
C CYS A 9 2.01 -12.73 -26.83
N PRO A 10 1.17 -13.17 -27.78
CA PRO A 10 1.48 -14.31 -28.65
C PRO A 10 2.61 -14.03 -29.66
N ILE A 11 2.85 -12.76 -30.00
CA ILE A 11 3.90 -12.36 -30.95
C ILE A 11 5.28 -12.12 -30.31
N LEU A 12 5.39 -12.27 -28.98
CA LEU A 12 6.66 -12.03 -28.28
C LEU A 12 7.71 -13.08 -28.69
N GLU A 13 8.90 -12.65 -29.11
CA GLU A 13 9.93 -13.57 -29.63
C GLU A 13 10.74 -14.25 -28.51
N GLY A 14 11.04 -13.52 -27.44
CA GLY A 14 11.82 -13.98 -26.30
C GLY A 14 11.61 -13.12 -25.07
N MET A 15 12.44 -13.33 -24.06
CA MET A 15 12.50 -12.48 -22.87
C MET A 15 13.74 -11.60 -22.93
N GLU A 16 13.58 -10.31 -22.65
CA GLU A 16 14.69 -9.35 -22.62
C GLU A 16 15.63 -9.65 -21.45
N LEU A 17 16.93 -9.55 -21.73
CA LEU A 17 17.99 -9.56 -20.73
C LEU A 17 18.36 -8.11 -20.40
N GLU A 18 18.77 -7.90 -19.17
CA GLU A 18 19.22 -6.62 -18.65
C GLU A 18 20.34 -6.03 -19.52
N ASN A 19 20.23 -4.74 -19.86
CA ASN A 19 21.24 -4.02 -20.65
C ASN A 19 21.98 -2.93 -19.86
N GLN A 20 21.72 -2.81 -18.55
CA GLN A 20 22.37 -1.85 -17.65
C GLN A 20 23.09 -2.55 -16.48
N GLY A 21 23.64 -1.75 -15.55
CA GLY A 21 24.27 -2.25 -14.32
C GLY A 21 25.68 -2.86 -14.50
N GLY A 22 26.27 -2.73 -15.69
CA GLY A 22 27.66 -3.13 -16.00
C GLY A 22 27.87 -4.65 -16.10
N MET A 23 29.13 -5.07 -16.21
CA MET A 23 29.53 -6.45 -16.56
C MET A 23 28.93 -7.55 -15.66
N GLY A 24 28.66 -7.26 -14.39
CA GLY A 24 28.06 -8.22 -13.46
C GLY A 24 26.54 -8.36 -13.59
N THR A 25 25.89 -7.47 -14.32
CA THR A 25 24.42 -7.34 -14.38
C THR A 25 23.93 -7.55 -15.81
N GLU A 26 24.49 -6.76 -16.73
CA GLU A 26 24.20 -6.75 -18.16
C GLU A 26 24.32 -8.16 -18.76
N LEU A 27 23.34 -8.58 -19.55
CA LEU A 27 23.23 -9.89 -20.21
C LEU A 27 23.23 -11.12 -19.28
N ASN A 28 23.31 -10.93 -17.96
CA ASN A 28 23.34 -12.02 -16.97
C ASN A 28 22.04 -12.12 -16.16
N HIS A 29 21.18 -11.10 -16.24
CA HIS A 29 19.94 -10.98 -15.49
C HIS A 29 18.76 -10.67 -16.40
N TRP A 30 17.55 -10.89 -15.88
CA TRP A 30 16.33 -10.44 -16.54
C TRP A 30 16.20 -8.92 -16.52
N GLU A 31 15.65 -8.37 -17.61
CA GLU A 31 15.26 -6.97 -17.72
C GLU A 31 14.31 -6.57 -16.59
N LYS A 32 14.79 -5.72 -15.67
CA LYS A 32 14.04 -5.41 -14.45
C LYS A 32 12.79 -4.58 -14.73
N ARG A 33 12.77 -3.74 -15.77
CA ARG A 33 11.57 -3.00 -16.20
C ARG A 33 10.39 -3.95 -16.44
N LEU A 34 10.66 -5.13 -16.96
CA LEU A 34 9.64 -6.09 -17.40
C LEU A 34 9.33 -7.18 -16.37
N LEU A 35 10.27 -7.51 -15.48
CA LEU A 35 10.13 -8.62 -14.53
C LEU A 35 10.33 -8.25 -13.05
N GLU A 36 10.76 -7.03 -12.75
CA GLU A 36 10.91 -6.39 -11.43
C GLU A 36 11.37 -7.28 -10.27
N ASN A 37 10.46 -7.97 -9.58
CA ASN A 37 10.77 -8.81 -8.43
C ASN A 37 11.00 -10.29 -8.76
N GLU A 38 11.20 -10.63 -10.03
CA GLU A 38 11.72 -11.93 -10.42
C GLU A 38 13.13 -12.15 -9.81
N ALA A 39 13.36 -13.35 -9.28
CA ALA A 39 14.54 -13.72 -8.52
C ALA A 39 15.88 -13.52 -9.26
N MET A 40 15.87 -13.55 -10.59
CA MET A 40 17.04 -13.40 -11.46
C MET A 40 17.14 -11.99 -12.10
N THR A 41 16.48 -10.98 -11.53
CA THR A 41 16.75 -9.57 -11.87
C THR A 41 18.01 -9.06 -11.16
N GLY A 42 18.70 -8.09 -11.75
CA GLY A 42 20.03 -7.63 -11.31
C GLY A 42 20.09 -6.84 -10.00
N SER A 43 18.96 -6.62 -9.32
CA SER A 43 18.93 -5.93 -8.02
C SER A 43 17.70 -6.28 -7.19
N HIS A 44 17.86 -6.29 -5.87
CA HIS A 44 16.78 -6.55 -4.93
C HIS A 44 16.07 -5.25 -4.53
N THR A 45 14.85 -5.07 -5.01
CA THR A 45 13.99 -3.93 -4.68
C THR A 45 12.82 -4.32 -3.79
N GLN A 46 12.36 -5.58 -3.88
CA GLN A 46 11.17 -6.13 -3.23
C GLN A 46 11.32 -7.66 -3.08
N ASN A 47 10.36 -8.31 -2.42
CA ASN A 47 10.32 -9.77 -2.26
C ASN A 47 10.53 -10.55 -3.57
N ARG A 48 11.57 -11.39 -3.61
CA ARG A 48 11.93 -12.22 -4.77
C ARG A 48 10.89 -13.30 -5.08
N VAL A 49 10.70 -13.56 -6.38
CA VAL A 49 9.79 -14.58 -6.92
C VAL A 49 10.53 -15.47 -7.90
N PHE A 50 10.59 -16.77 -7.63
CA PHE A 50 11.08 -17.77 -8.58
C PHE A 50 9.94 -18.17 -9.53
N SER A 51 9.85 -17.45 -10.65
CA SER A 51 8.73 -17.58 -11.57
C SER A 51 8.91 -18.72 -12.57
N ARG A 52 7.84 -19.01 -13.34
CA ARG A 52 7.92 -19.92 -14.50
C ARG A 52 8.94 -19.46 -15.55
N ILE A 53 9.30 -18.18 -15.60
CA ILE A 53 10.26 -17.64 -16.58
C ILE A 53 11.68 -18.12 -16.27
N THR A 54 12.14 -17.97 -15.03
CA THR A 54 13.45 -18.50 -14.63
C THR A 54 13.50 -20.02 -14.71
N LEU A 55 12.42 -20.71 -14.34
CA LEU A 55 12.36 -22.17 -14.49
C LEU A 55 12.48 -22.61 -15.96
N ALA A 56 11.84 -21.90 -16.88
CA ALA A 56 11.96 -22.16 -18.31
C ALA A 56 13.37 -21.92 -18.83
N LEU A 57 14.04 -20.83 -18.41
CA LEU A 57 15.44 -20.60 -18.76
C LEU A 57 16.32 -21.77 -18.31
N MET A 58 16.16 -22.23 -17.07
CA MET A 58 16.93 -23.35 -16.54
C MET A 58 16.70 -24.65 -17.35
N GLU A 59 15.47 -24.92 -17.76
CA GLU A 59 15.15 -26.08 -18.60
C GLU A 59 15.69 -25.93 -20.03
N ASP A 60 15.60 -24.74 -20.62
CA ASP A 60 16.11 -24.42 -21.97
C ASP A 60 17.65 -24.55 -22.06
N THR A 61 18.38 -24.43 -20.95
CA THR A 61 19.82 -24.74 -20.92
C THR A 61 20.14 -26.21 -21.21
N GLY A 62 19.19 -27.11 -20.99
CA GLY A 62 19.37 -28.56 -21.09
C GLY A 62 20.01 -29.22 -19.85
N TRP A 63 20.37 -28.45 -18.82
CA TRP A 63 21.02 -28.96 -17.61
C TRP A 63 20.02 -29.43 -16.56
N TYR A 64 18.81 -28.88 -16.59
CA TYR A 64 17.78 -29.10 -15.60
C TYR A 64 16.47 -29.55 -16.24
N LYS A 65 15.66 -30.26 -15.47
CA LYS A 65 14.24 -30.50 -15.77
C LYS A 65 13.41 -29.79 -14.72
N ALA A 66 12.66 -28.77 -15.11
CA ALA A 66 11.99 -27.89 -14.16
C ALA A 66 10.67 -28.50 -13.66
N ASN A 67 10.42 -28.42 -12.35
CA ASN A 67 9.10 -28.69 -11.81
C ASN A 67 8.27 -27.39 -11.72
N TYR A 68 7.52 -27.07 -12.77
CA TYR A 68 6.71 -25.85 -12.82
C TYR A 68 5.56 -25.80 -11.82
N SER A 69 5.24 -26.91 -11.12
CA SER A 69 4.24 -26.85 -10.03
C SER A 69 4.77 -26.10 -8.81
N MET A 70 6.09 -25.93 -8.69
CA MET A 70 6.75 -25.17 -7.64
C MET A 70 6.98 -23.70 -8.01
N ALA A 71 6.61 -23.30 -9.23
CA ALA A 71 6.78 -21.93 -9.69
C ALA A 71 5.93 -20.97 -8.85
N GLU A 72 6.55 -19.91 -8.37
CA GLU A 72 5.84 -18.84 -7.71
C GLU A 72 5.10 -17.97 -8.73
N LYS A 73 4.00 -17.35 -8.29
CA LYS A 73 3.21 -16.44 -9.11
C LYS A 73 3.92 -15.09 -9.19
N LEU A 74 4.45 -14.75 -10.35
CA LEU A 74 4.88 -13.38 -10.66
C LEU A 74 3.67 -12.56 -11.12
N ASP A 75 3.31 -11.53 -10.37
CA ASP A 75 2.20 -10.63 -10.71
C ASP A 75 2.64 -9.46 -11.61
N TRP A 76 3.91 -9.05 -11.51
CA TRP A 76 4.47 -8.00 -12.34
C TRP A 76 4.45 -8.38 -13.83
N GLY A 77 3.90 -7.50 -14.68
CA GLY A 77 3.78 -7.73 -16.12
C GLY A 77 2.75 -8.78 -16.55
N ARG A 78 2.17 -9.54 -15.61
CA ARG A 78 1.27 -10.65 -15.95
C ARG A 78 0.01 -10.17 -16.65
N ASN A 79 -0.32 -10.78 -17.79
CA ASN A 79 -1.48 -10.47 -18.63
C ASN A 79 -1.57 -8.99 -19.07
N LYS A 80 -0.45 -8.25 -19.11
CA LYS A 80 -0.44 -6.83 -19.47
C LYS A 80 -0.41 -6.58 -20.99
N GLY A 81 -0.21 -7.63 -21.79
CA GLY A 81 -0.30 -7.62 -23.25
C GLY A 81 0.97 -7.14 -23.95
N CYS A 82 0.95 -7.18 -25.28
CA CYS A 82 2.09 -6.81 -26.11
C CYS A 82 2.52 -5.34 -25.95
N ASP A 83 1.56 -4.43 -25.74
CA ASP A 83 1.84 -3.02 -25.51
C ASP A 83 2.69 -2.79 -24.24
N PHE A 84 2.56 -3.63 -23.22
CA PHE A 84 3.37 -3.51 -22.00
C PHE A 84 4.80 -3.98 -22.22
N VAL A 85 4.96 -5.16 -22.84
CA VAL A 85 6.28 -5.80 -22.95
C VAL A 85 7.11 -5.21 -24.08
N MET A 86 6.49 -4.79 -25.20
CA MET A 86 7.19 -4.34 -26.41
C MET A 86 7.31 -2.81 -26.55
N LYS A 87 6.70 -2.02 -25.65
CA LYS A 87 6.77 -0.54 -25.68
C LYS A 87 7.30 0.02 -24.37
N SER A 88 7.61 1.30 -24.38
CA SER A 88 8.15 1.99 -23.20
C SER A 88 7.12 2.12 -22.07
N CYS A 89 7.61 2.27 -20.84
CA CYS A 89 6.74 2.58 -19.71
C CYS A 89 6.03 3.93 -19.87
N LYS A 90 6.61 4.90 -20.60
CA LYS A 90 5.89 6.11 -21.03
C LYS A 90 4.63 5.79 -21.81
N PHE A 91 4.73 4.96 -22.85
CA PHE A 91 3.56 4.56 -23.64
C PHE A 91 2.47 3.96 -22.75
N TRP A 92 2.87 3.08 -21.82
CA TRP A 92 1.94 2.49 -20.85
C TRP A 92 1.28 3.55 -19.95
N ILE A 93 2.06 4.42 -19.33
CA ILE A 93 1.59 5.48 -18.43
C ILE A 93 0.59 6.39 -19.16
N ASP A 94 0.95 6.86 -20.36
CA ASP A 94 0.12 7.76 -21.16
C ASP A 94 -1.18 7.07 -21.59
N GLN A 95 -1.11 5.83 -22.08
CA GLN A 95 -2.29 5.07 -22.50
C GLN A 95 -3.25 4.82 -21.33
N ARG A 96 -2.74 4.47 -20.14
CA ARG A 96 -3.55 4.24 -18.94
C ARG A 96 -4.18 5.54 -18.44
N ARG A 97 -3.43 6.64 -18.44
CA ARG A 97 -3.91 7.98 -18.07
C ARG A 97 -5.04 8.45 -18.98
N GLN A 98 -4.88 8.32 -20.30
CA GLN A 98 -5.92 8.66 -21.27
C GLN A 98 -7.21 7.86 -21.05
N LYS A 99 -7.08 6.57 -20.71
CA LYS A 99 -8.22 5.68 -20.40
C LYS A 99 -8.77 5.87 -18.98
N ARG A 100 -8.19 6.76 -18.15
CA ARG A 100 -8.51 6.92 -16.71
C ARG A 100 -8.45 5.59 -15.93
N GLN A 101 -7.47 4.77 -16.27
CA GLN A 101 -7.21 3.48 -15.64
C GLN A 101 -6.02 3.58 -14.68
N LEU A 102 -5.90 2.59 -13.78
CA LEU A 102 -4.73 2.46 -12.93
C LEU A 102 -3.46 2.31 -13.78
N ILE A 103 -2.45 3.14 -13.49
CA ILE A 103 -1.15 3.17 -14.18
C ILE A 103 -0.28 1.95 -13.82
N SER A 104 -0.65 1.26 -12.74
CA SER A 104 0.00 0.06 -12.22
C SER A 104 0.42 -0.94 -13.31
N PRO A 105 1.64 -1.51 -13.25
CA PRO A 105 2.55 -1.50 -12.08
C PRO A 105 3.43 -0.25 -11.95
N TYR A 106 3.48 0.61 -12.97
CA TYR A 106 4.19 1.89 -12.90
C TYR A 106 3.40 2.93 -12.08
N CYS A 107 4.01 4.09 -11.82
CA CYS A 107 3.38 5.18 -11.07
C CYS A 107 3.87 6.56 -11.53
N ASP A 108 3.12 7.60 -11.18
CA ASP A 108 3.42 9.00 -11.55
C ASP A 108 3.29 9.99 -10.37
N THR A 109 3.21 9.48 -9.15
CA THR A 109 3.18 10.29 -7.93
C THR A 109 4.59 10.57 -7.44
N LEU A 110 4.93 11.83 -7.20
CA LEU A 110 6.24 12.20 -6.67
C LEU A 110 6.47 11.60 -5.29
N ARG A 111 7.71 11.16 -5.03
CA ARG A 111 8.15 10.85 -3.67
C ARG A 111 8.30 12.15 -2.88
N SER A 112 7.28 12.49 -2.10
CA SER A 112 7.19 13.72 -1.30
C SER A 112 7.36 13.48 0.20
N ASN A 113 7.42 14.58 0.97
CA ASN A 113 7.21 14.59 2.41
C ASN A 113 6.02 15.52 2.72
N PRO A 114 4.88 15.02 3.20
CA PRO A 114 4.63 13.64 3.62
C PRO A 114 4.57 12.64 2.44
N LEU A 115 4.78 11.36 2.76
CA LEU A 115 4.72 10.28 1.79
C LEU A 115 3.28 9.97 1.40
N GLN A 116 3.02 9.90 0.10
CA GLN A 116 1.78 9.34 -0.42
C GLN A 116 1.92 7.82 -0.51
N LEU A 117 1.31 7.11 0.43
CA LEU A 117 1.38 5.65 0.49
C LEU A 117 0.45 5.03 -0.56
N THR A 118 0.91 3.95 -1.19
CA THR A 118 0.16 3.14 -2.15
C THR A 118 0.37 1.67 -1.82
N CYS A 119 -0.25 0.76 -2.57
CA CYS A 119 0.03 -0.67 -2.45
C CYS A 119 0.95 -1.15 -3.56
N ARG A 120 1.78 -2.15 -3.25
CA ARG A 120 2.44 -2.95 -4.28
C ARG A 120 1.38 -3.57 -5.20
N GLN A 121 1.75 -3.84 -6.46
CA GLN A 121 0.83 -4.39 -7.47
C GLN A 121 0.08 -5.66 -7.06
N ASP A 122 0.67 -6.50 -6.21
CA ASP A 122 0.06 -7.74 -5.70
C ASP A 122 -0.62 -7.57 -4.32
N GLN A 123 -0.74 -6.33 -3.85
CA GLN A 123 -1.28 -5.94 -2.56
C GLN A 123 -0.64 -6.66 -1.35
N ARG A 124 0.61 -7.14 -1.45
CA ARG A 124 1.28 -7.79 -0.30
C ARG A 124 1.94 -6.83 0.65
N ALA A 125 2.23 -5.61 0.20
CA ALA A 125 2.94 -4.62 0.99
C ALA A 125 2.47 -3.20 0.71
N VAL A 126 2.65 -2.35 1.73
CA VAL A 126 2.57 -0.89 1.58
C VAL A 126 3.80 -0.43 0.78
N ALA A 127 3.60 0.50 -0.13
CA ALA A 127 4.60 0.94 -1.08
C ALA A 127 4.57 2.46 -1.25
N VAL A 128 5.60 2.98 -1.88
CA VAL A 128 5.69 4.37 -2.35
C VAL A 128 6.14 4.36 -3.79
N CYS A 129 5.70 5.34 -4.57
CA CYS A 129 6.25 5.51 -5.91
C CYS A 129 7.72 5.94 -5.80
N ASN A 130 8.61 5.24 -6.47
CA ASN A 130 10.04 5.54 -6.47
C ASN A 130 10.44 6.65 -7.46
N LEU A 131 9.49 7.47 -7.89
CA LEU A 131 9.70 8.63 -8.75
C LEU A 131 10.39 9.76 -7.98
N GLN A 132 11.56 10.17 -8.45
CA GLN A 132 12.36 11.21 -7.81
C GLN A 132 13.01 12.16 -8.83
N LYS A 133 13.51 13.29 -8.34
CA LYS A 133 14.32 14.24 -9.11
C LYS A 133 15.80 13.83 -9.05
N PHE A 134 16.46 13.81 -10.20
CA PHE A 134 17.89 13.59 -10.34
C PHE A 134 18.66 14.92 -10.40
N PRO A 135 19.95 14.95 -9.99
CA PRO A 135 20.77 16.16 -10.06
C PRO A 135 21.13 16.55 -11.51
N LYS A 136 21.03 15.62 -12.45
CA LYS A 136 21.28 15.81 -13.88
C LYS A 136 20.05 15.36 -14.66
N GLN A 137 19.87 15.91 -15.86
CA GLN A 137 18.84 15.44 -16.78
C GLN A 137 19.09 13.98 -17.12
N LEU A 138 18.01 13.21 -17.17
CA LEU A 138 18.06 11.84 -17.66
C LEU A 138 18.28 11.84 -19.18
N PRO A 139 18.92 10.80 -19.75
CA PRO A 139 18.94 10.56 -21.19
C PRO A 139 17.54 10.63 -21.80
N GLN A 140 17.44 11.06 -23.06
CA GLN A 140 16.15 11.35 -23.71
C GLN A 140 15.23 10.12 -23.74
N GLU A 141 15.80 8.93 -23.90
CA GLU A 141 15.13 7.63 -23.88
C GLU A 141 14.44 7.32 -22.53
N TYR A 142 14.91 7.93 -21.43
CA TYR A 142 14.41 7.73 -20.07
C TYR A 142 13.55 8.90 -19.55
N GLN A 143 13.22 9.87 -20.41
CA GLN A 143 12.35 11.00 -20.07
C GLN A 143 10.88 10.63 -20.37
N TYR A 144 10.17 10.14 -19.35
CA TYR A 144 8.86 9.49 -19.54
C TYR A 144 7.63 10.37 -19.44
N PHE A 145 7.78 11.63 -19.01
CA PHE A 145 6.65 12.44 -18.59
C PHE A 145 6.48 13.71 -19.43
N ASP A 146 5.27 13.91 -19.96
CA ASP A 146 4.87 15.19 -20.58
C ASP A 146 4.27 16.15 -19.55
N SER A 147 3.88 15.62 -18.39
CA SER A 147 3.34 16.38 -17.26
C SER A 147 3.43 15.57 -15.96
N LEU A 148 3.80 16.22 -14.87
CA LEU A 148 3.74 15.70 -13.50
C LEU A 148 3.10 16.75 -12.59
N ASN A 149 2.26 16.31 -11.65
CA ASN A 149 1.57 17.23 -10.74
C ASN A 149 2.59 18.00 -9.87
N GLY A 150 2.53 19.32 -9.89
CA GLY A 150 3.43 20.19 -9.12
C GLY A 150 4.85 20.32 -9.68
N VAL A 151 5.11 19.83 -10.90
CA VAL A 151 6.44 19.92 -11.56
C VAL A 151 6.35 20.80 -12.81
N PRO A 152 7.17 21.87 -12.91
CA PRO A 152 7.28 22.68 -14.13
C PRO A 152 7.82 21.88 -15.32
N ALA A 153 7.44 22.26 -16.54
CA ALA A 153 7.79 21.51 -17.76
C ALA A 153 9.31 21.43 -17.98
N GLU A 154 10.04 22.49 -17.65
CA GLU A 154 11.50 22.58 -17.72
C GLU A 154 12.23 21.63 -16.77
N GLU A 155 11.55 21.16 -15.72
CA GLU A 155 12.12 20.23 -14.75
C GLU A 155 11.82 18.76 -15.08
N LEU A 156 10.84 18.47 -15.94
CA LEU A 156 10.44 17.10 -16.30
C LEU A 156 11.61 16.20 -16.74
N PRO A 157 12.62 16.67 -17.50
CA PRO A 157 13.79 15.86 -17.87
C PRO A 157 14.63 15.34 -16.70
N TYR A 158 14.45 15.89 -15.50
CA TYR A 158 15.16 15.46 -14.29
C TYR A 158 14.40 14.40 -13.50
N TYR A 159 13.19 14.00 -13.90
CA TYR A 159 12.35 13.08 -13.14
C TYR A 159 12.28 11.69 -13.77
N GLY A 160 12.54 10.67 -12.94
CA GLY A 160 12.40 9.26 -13.30
C GLY A 160 12.35 8.37 -12.06
N GLY A 161 12.15 7.07 -12.26
CA GLY A 161 12.27 6.06 -11.23
C GLY A 161 13.69 5.97 -10.69
N SER A 162 13.86 5.75 -9.39
CA SER A 162 15.16 5.73 -8.73
C SER A 162 16.04 4.51 -9.04
N VAL A 163 15.52 3.52 -9.79
CA VAL A 163 16.20 2.26 -10.11
C VAL A 163 16.66 2.32 -11.56
N GLU A 164 17.97 2.48 -11.75
CA GLU A 164 18.62 2.59 -13.07
C GLU A 164 18.26 1.41 -13.98
N ILE A 165 18.54 0.19 -13.53
CA ILE A 165 18.32 -1.05 -14.30
C ILE A 165 16.84 -1.38 -14.55
N ALA A 166 15.90 -0.58 -14.05
CA ALA A 166 14.49 -0.67 -14.44
C ALA A 166 14.17 0.36 -15.54
N ASP A 167 15.16 0.71 -16.36
CA ASP A 167 15.16 1.82 -17.32
C ASP A 167 14.71 3.16 -16.72
N TYR A 168 14.96 3.44 -15.44
CA TYR A 168 14.37 4.59 -14.75
C TYR A 168 12.83 4.66 -14.83
N CYS A 169 12.12 3.56 -15.15
CA CYS A 169 10.67 3.53 -15.12
C CYS A 169 10.19 3.57 -13.66
N PRO A 170 9.34 4.54 -13.28
CA PRO A 170 8.89 4.65 -11.89
C PRO A 170 7.80 3.63 -11.56
N PHE A 171 7.90 3.01 -10.39
CA PHE A 171 6.97 2.00 -9.91
C PHE A 171 6.74 2.05 -8.41
N SER A 172 5.66 1.39 -7.97
CA SER A 172 5.33 1.27 -6.55
C SER A 172 6.30 0.28 -5.90
N GLN A 173 7.19 0.81 -5.06
CA GLN A 173 8.26 0.08 -4.40
C GLN A 173 8.01 -0.02 -2.90
N GLU A 174 8.23 -1.21 -2.33
CA GLU A 174 8.31 -1.43 -0.89
C GLU A 174 9.38 -0.56 -0.24
N PHE A 175 9.14 -0.23 1.03
CA PHE A 175 10.12 0.47 1.85
C PHE A 175 10.19 -0.14 3.25
N SER A 176 11.17 0.30 4.03
CA SER A 176 11.27 -0.03 5.45
C SER A 176 11.17 1.25 6.27
N TRP A 177 10.55 1.17 7.44
CA TRP A 177 10.56 2.28 8.38
C TRP A 177 11.87 2.25 9.17
N HIS A 178 12.53 3.40 9.21
CA HIS A 178 13.74 3.62 10.01
C HIS A 178 13.47 4.71 11.04
N LEU A 179 13.98 4.53 12.25
CA LEU A 179 13.95 5.54 13.31
C LEU A 179 15.39 5.88 13.66
N SER A 180 15.79 7.13 13.45
CA SER A 180 17.18 7.58 13.67
C SER A 180 18.23 6.75 12.90
N GLY A 181 17.87 6.28 11.70
CA GLY A 181 18.71 5.42 10.86
C GLY A 181 18.55 3.92 11.12
N GLU A 182 18.08 3.53 12.30
CA GLU A 182 17.90 2.13 12.68
C GLU A 182 16.64 1.53 12.08
N PHE A 183 16.77 0.35 11.46
CA PHE A 183 15.63 -0.41 10.92
C PHE A 183 14.62 -0.69 12.03
N GLN A 184 13.35 -0.45 11.74
CA GLN A 184 12.25 -0.75 12.65
C GLN A 184 11.43 -1.94 12.15
N ARG A 185 10.94 -1.85 10.91
CA ARG A 185 10.07 -2.84 10.29
C ARG A 185 10.02 -2.69 8.77
N SER A 186 9.70 -3.77 8.06
CA SER A 186 9.42 -3.70 6.63
C SER A 186 7.96 -3.33 6.38
N SER A 187 7.59 -3.12 5.11
CA SER A 187 6.23 -2.78 4.66
C SER A 187 5.37 -3.95 4.23
N ASP A 188 5.88 -5.18 4.34
CA ASP A 188 5.13 -6.41 4.06
C ASP A 188 3.99 -6.59 5.07
N CYS A 189 2.76 -6.67 4.58
CA CYS A 189 1.56 -6.81 5.40
C CYS A 189 1.45 -8.18 6.07
N ARG A 190 2.19 -9.19 5.60
CA ARG A 190 2.07 -10.58 6.06
C ARG A 190 2.95 -10.92 7.25
N ILE A 191 3.96 -10.11 7.53
CA ILE A 191 4.91 -10.30 8.63
C ILE A 191 4.31 -9.74 9.92
N ILE A 192 4.12 -10.60 10.93
CA ILE A 192 3.45 -10.25 12.19
C ILE A 192 4.26 -9.21 12.97
N GLU A 193 5.58 -9.30 12.89
CA GLU A 193 6.57 -8.44 13.53
C GLU A 193 6.48 -6.99 13.04
N ASN A 194 5.86 -6.75 11.87
CA ASN A 194 5.63 -5.41 11.34
C ASN A 194 4.42 -4.69 11.97
N GLN A 195 3.69 -5.30 12.91
CA GLN A 195 2.54 -4.69 13.56
C GLN A 195 2.91 -3.35 14.23
N PRO A 196 2.26 -2.22 13.86
CA PRO A 196 2.50 -0.94 14.51
C PRO A 196 2.17 -0.97 16.00
N ASP A 197 2.94 -0.22 16.80
CA ASP A 197 2.62 0.06 18.20
C ASP A 197 1.18 0.61 18.31
N PRO A 198 0.38 0.16 19.29
CA PRO A 198 -0.99 0.62 19.50
C PRO A 198 -1.19 2.14 19.50
N SER A 199 -0.21 2.91 20.00
CA SER A 199 -0.25 4.37 20.06
C SER A 199 0.04 5.06 18.71
N LYS A 200 0.63 4.33 17.76
CA LYS A 200 0.98 4.78 16.40
C LYS A 200 0.17 4.08 15.31
N ASN A 201 -0.79 3.23 15.69
CA ASN A 201 -1.63 2.48 14.75
C ASN A 201 -2.86 3.31 14.31
N TYR A 202 -2.62 4.46 13.68
CA TYR A 202 -3.68 5.38 13.26
C TYR A 202 -4.69 4.72 12.33
N GLY A 203 -4.21 3.93 11.38
CA GLY A 203 -5.00 3.22 10.37
C GLY A 203 -5.80 2.03 10.88
N ALA A 204 -5.71 1.69 12.18
CA ALA A 204 -6.25 0.44 12.73
C ALA A 204 -5.78 -0.80 11.93
N GLU A 205 -4.51 -0.77 11.51
CA GLU A 205 -3.88 -1.78 10.69
C GLU A 205 -3.65 -3.07 11.47
N LYS A 206 -3.75 -4.19 10.75
CA LYS A 206 -3.45 -5.53 11.26
C LYS A 206 -2.50 -6.22 10.31
N TYR A 207 -1.34 -6.62 10.81
CA TYR A 207 -0.36 -7.41 10.09
C TYR A 207 -0.49 -8.89 10.42
N GLY A 208 -0.19 -9.76 9.45
CA GLY A 208 -0.24 -11.21 9.61
C GLY A 208 -0.55 -11.95 8.30
N PRO A 209 -0.52 -13.29 8.28
CA PRO A 209 -0.49 -14.09 7.05
C PRO A 209 -1.69 -13.85 6.10
N ASN A 210 -2.83 -13.42 6.65
CA ASN A 210 -4.06 -13.12 5.89
C ASN A 210 -4.27 -11.61 5.65
N SER A 211 -3.25 -10.79 5.89
CA SER A 211 -3.31 -9.35 5.68
C SER A 211 -2.76 -8.95 4.32
N VAL A 212 -3.42 -7.93 3.76
CA VAL A 212 -3.11 -7.36 2.44
C VAL A 212 -3.11 -5.84 2.56
N CYS A 213 -2.41 -5.18 1.65
CA CYS A 213 -2.42 -3.75 1.52
C CYS A 213 -3.71 -3.30 0.83
N LEU A 214 -4.45 -2.39 1.47
CA LEU A 214 -5.63 -1.74 0.89
C LEU A 214 -5.41 -0.24 0.78
N ILE A 215 -5.97 0.36 -0.28
CA ILE A 215 -5.93 1.81 -0.49
C ILE A 215 -6.87 2.49 0.50
N GLN A 216 -6.35 3.51 1.18
CA GLN A 216 -7.11 4.41 2.04
C GLN A 216 -7.56 5.62 1.21
N LYS A 217 -8.87 5.82 1.07
CA LYS A 217 -9.42 6.96 0.32
C LYS A 217 -9.31 8.27 1.10
N SER A 218 -9.23 8.19 2.41
CA SER A 218 -9.02 9.32 3.32
C SER A 218 -7.97 8.96 4.35
N ALA A 219 -7.31 9.97 4.92
CA ALA A 219 -6.51 9.77 6.13
C ALA A 219 -7.39 9.15 7.22
N PHE A 220 -6.85 8.16 7.93
CA PHE A 220 -7.46 7.65 9.14
C PHE A 220 -7.23 8.62 10.30
N VAL A 221 -8.27 8.83 11.10
CA VAL A 221 -8.25 9.72 12.26
C VAL A 221 -8.55 8.90 13.52
N MET A 222 -7.68 9.02 14.52
CA MET A 222 -7.91 8.57 15.89
C MET A 222 -8.52 9.71 16.70
N GLU A 223 -9.73 9.51 17.20
CA GLU A 223 -10.46 10.49 17.99
C GLU A 223 -10.66 9.99 19.43
N GLN A 224 -10.33 10.84 20.39
CA GLN A 224 -10.65 10.64 21.80
C GLN A 224 -11.03 11.98 22.41
N CYS A 225 -12.32 12.14 22.72
CA CYS A 225 -12.89 13.36 23.28
C CYS A 225 -12.61 14.59 22.39
N ARG A 226 -11.71 15.51 22.80
CA ARG A 226 -11.29 16.68 21.99
C ARG A 226 -10.00 16.47 21.20
N ARG A 227 -9.32 15.33 21.38
CA ARG A 227 -8.07 15.02 20.67
C ARG A 227 -8.39 14.29 19.38
N LYS A 228 -7.85 14.80 18.27
CA LYS A 228 -7.86 14.14 16.97
C LYS A 228 -6.42 13.99 16.50
N LEU A 229 -6.03 12.78 16.16
CA LEU A 229 -4.70 12.45 15.66
C LEU A 229 -4.83 11.79 14.29
N SER A 230 -3.97 12.17 13.36
CA SER A 230 -3.88 11.58 12.03
C SER A 230 -2.42 11.49 11.63
N TYR A 231 -2.06 10.45 10.88
CA TYR A 231 -0.71 10.31 10.36
C TYR A 231 -0.57 11.03 9.01
N PRO A 232 0.47 11.85 8.79
CA PRO A 232 0.58 12.62 7.55
C PRO A 232 0.96 11.74 6.36
N ASP A 233 1.70 10.65 6.58
CA ASP A 233 2.01 9.67 5.54
C ASP A 233 0.88 8.63 5.47
N TRP A 234 -0.08 8.83 4.57
CA TRP A 234 -1.23 7.93 4.42
C TRP A 234 -1.53 7.68 2.94
N GLY A 235 -2.48 6.77 2.68
CA GLY A 235 -2.94 6.42 1.33
C GLY A 235 -3.10 4.92 1.14
N SER A 236 -2.50 4.12 2.01
CA SER A 236 -2.76 2.69 2.12
C SER A 236 -2.36 2.16 3.51
N GLY A 237 -2.80 0.95 3.82
CA GLY A 237 -2.44 0.26 5.06
C GLY A 237 -2.75 -1.23 4.99
N CYS A 238 -2.29 -1.98 5.98
CA CYS A 238 -2.45 -3.44 6.04
C CYS A 238 -3.70 -3.86 6.81
N TYR A 239 -4.55 -4.66 6.16
CA TYR A 239 -5.81 -5.15 6.74
C TYR A 239 -6.00 -6.63 6.46
N GLN A 240 -6.57 -7.33 7.43
CA GLN A 240 -6.90 -8.74 7.29
C GLN A 240 -8.08 -8.91 6.32
N VAL A 241 -8.00 -9.91 5.46
CA VAL A 241 -9.09 -10.31 4.56
C VAL A 241 -9.49 -11.76 4.74
N SER A 242 -10.72 -12.08 4.35
CA SER A 242 -11.21 -13.46 4.32
C SER A 242 -12.23 -13.65 3.20
N CYS A 243 -12.22 -14.81 2.55
CA CYS A 243 -13.17 -15.15 1.50
C CYS A 243 -14.38 -15.90 2.09
N SER A 244 -15.56 -15.65 1.51
CA SER A 244 -16.80 -16.35 1.83
C SER A 244 -17.64 -16.54 0.57
N PRO A 245 -18.73 -17.32 0.59
CA PRO A 245 -19.67 -17.39 -0.53
C PRO A 245 -20.30 -16.03 -0.90
N GLN A 246 -20.29 -15.06 0.02
CA GLN A 246 -20.79 -13.70 -0.21
C GLN A 246 -19.73 -12.78 -0.86
N GLY A 247 -18.50 -13.27 -1.01
CA GLY A 247 -17.37 -12.53 -1.56
C GLY A 247 -16.28 -12.26 -0.54
N LEU A 248 -15.50 -11.21 -0.81
CA LEU A 248 -14.35 -10.79 -0.01
C LEU A 248 -14.80 -9.95 1.19
N HIS A 249 -14.32 -10.30 2.37
CA HIS A 249 -14.48 -9.50 3.59
C HIS A 249 -13.16 -8.83 3.96
N VAL A 250 -13.25 -7.56 4.37
CA VAL A 250 -12.16 -6.79 4.97
C VAL A 250 -12.44 -6.67 6.47
N TRP A 251 -11.44 -6.93 7.29
CA TRP A 251 -11.53 -6.85 8.74
C TRP A 251 -10.76 -5.63 9.26
N VAL A 252 -11.43 -4.80 10.04
CA VAL A 252 -10.78 -3.75 10.84
C VAL A 252 -11.06 -4.07 12.30
N LYS A 253 -10.01 -4.55 12.99
CA LYS A 253 -10.13 -5.16 14.33
C LYS A 253 -11.17 -6.29 14.29
N ASP A 254 -12.26 -6.19 15.05
CA ASP A 254 -13.32 -7.19 15.16
C ASP A 254 -14.52 -6.88 14.25
N THR A 255 -14.43 -5.80 13.45
CA THR A 255 -15.51 -5.37 12.57
C THR A 255 -15.26 -5.85 11.15
N MET A 256 -16.23 -6.60 10.63
CA MET A 256 -16.23 -7.14 9.27
C MET A 256 -16.94 -6.19 8.30
N TYR A 257 -16.33 -5.96 7.14
CA TYR A 257 -16.89 -5.19 6.04
C TYR A 257 -16.93 -6.04 4.77
N LEU A 258 -18.09 -6.11 4.11
CA LEU A 258 -18.26 -6.86 2.86
C LEU A 258 -17.91 -5.98 1.65
N CYS A 259 -17.03 -6.50 0.79
CA CYS A 259 -16.76 -5.94 -0.53
C CYS A 259 -17.67 -6.58 -1.58
N SER A 260 -18.71 -5.84 -1.98
CA SER A 260 -19.70 -6.25 -2.97
C SER A 260 -19.26 -5.99 -4.42
N ARG A 261 -18.29 -5.08 -4.61
CA ARG A 261 -17.68 -4.75 -5.91
C ARG A 261 -16.32 -4.09 -5.74
N SER A 262 -15.47 -4.20 -6.76
CA SER A 262 -14.22 -3.48 -6.83
C SER A 262 -14.44 -1.96 -6.83
N GLY A 263 -13.61 -1.23 -6.09
CA GLY A 263 -13.71 0.22 -5.95
C GLY A 263 -14.78 0.70 -4.97
N GLN A 264 -15.55 -0.20 -4.33
CA GLN A 264 -16.49 0.19 -3.25
C GLN A 264 -15.73 0.89 -2.12
N VAL A 265 -16.28 2.00 -1.63
CA VAL A 265 -15.74 2.71 -0.47
C VAL A 265 -16.37 2.16 0.80
N LEU A 266 -15.54 1.64 1.70
CA LEU A 266 -15.93 1.22 3.04
C LEU A 266 -15.72 2.39 4.00
N THR A 267 -16.77 2.82 4.68
CA THR A 267 -16.66 3.79 5.78
C THR A 267 -16.40 3.06 7.08
N VAL A 268 -15.19 3.22 7.61
CA VAL A 268 -14.72 2.58 8.83
C VAL A 268 -14.96 3.53 10.01
N SER A 269 -15.57 2.99 11.07
CA SER A 269 -15.75 3.64 12.35
C SER A 269 -15.75 2.57 13.43
N ILE A 270 -14.64 2.43 14.14
CA ILE A 270 -14.42 1.35 15.11
C ILE A 270 -13.77 1.90 16.38
N GLN A 271 -13.97 1.21 17.51
CA GLN A 271 -13.31 1.53 18.77
C GLN A 271 -12.14 0.57 19.03
N MET A 272 -10.96 1.13 19.29
CA MET A 272 -9.73 0.38 19.58
C MET A 272 -8.88 1.13 20.61
N ASN A 273 -8.43 0.44 21.66
CA ASN A 273 -7.51 1.00 22.68
C ASN A 273 -7.98 2.33 23.30
N GLY A 274 -9.29 2.52 23.47
CA GLY A 274 -9.87 3.76 24.01
C GLY A 274 -10.00 4.92 23.00
N TRP A 275 -9.66 4.70 21.73
CA TRP A 275 -9.80 5.64 20.61
C TRP A 275 -10.89 5.18 19.64
N ILE A 276 -11.52 6.14 18.97
CA ILE A 276 -12.40 5.91 17.83
C ILE A 276 -11.56 6.12 16.57
N HIS A 277 -11.43 5.10 15.73
CA HIS A 277 -10.74 5.19 14.45
C HIS A 277 -11.78 5.40 13.34
N VAL A 278 -11.61 6.46 12.57
CA VAL A 278 -12.50 6.84 11.47
C VAL A 278 -11.69 6.97 10.18
N GLY A 279 -12.15 6.35 9.10
CA GLY A 279 -11.46 6.44 7.81
C GLY A 279 -12.21 5.73 6.70
N ASN A 280 -11.64 5.75 5.50
CA ASN A 280 -12.22 5.10 4.33
C ASN A 280 -11.24 4.15 3.65
N LEU A 281 -11.69 2.92 3.39
CA LEU A 281 -10.95 1.93 2.61
C LEU A 281 -11.60 1.72 1.25
N ILE A 282 -10.80 1.38 0.24
CA ILE A 282 -11.29 0.98 -1.08
C ILE A 282 -11.22 -0.54 -1.19
N CYS A 283 -12.35 -1.16 -1.48
CA CYS A 283 -12.43 -2.59 -1.76
C CYS A 283 -11.63 -2.95 -3.01
N PRO A 284 -10.76 -3.96 -2.94
CA PRO A 284 -10.08 -4.47 -4.11
C PRO A 284 -10.99 -5.44 -4.87
N SER A 285 -10.51 -5.99 -6.00
CA SER A 285 -11.25 -7.04 -6.70
C SER A 285 -11.28 -8.32 -5.87
N CYS A 286 -12.45 -8.96 -5.77
CA CYS A 286 -12.57 -10.24 -5.09
C CYS A 286 -11.70 -11.33 -5.74
N SER A 287 -11.62 -11.34 -7.07
CA SER A 287 -10.87 -12.33 -7.86
C SER A 287 -9.36 -12.31 -7.60
N ASP A 288 -8.85 -11.22 -7.02
CA ASP A 288 -7.43 -11.10 -6.70
C ASP A 288 -7.06 -11.96 -5.47
N PHE A 289 -8.04 -12.30 -4.62
CA PHE A 289 -7.83 -12.97 -3.32
C PHE A 289 -8.63 -14.26 -3.14
N CYS A 290 -9.76 -14.42 -3.84
CA CYS A 290 -10.67 -15.53 -3.64
C CYS A 290 -10.80 -16.39 -4.91
N ASP A 291 -10.82 -17.71 -4.74
CA ASP A 291 -11.01 -18.67 -5.84
C ASP A 291 -12.42 -18.61 -6.44
N SER A 292 -13.39 -18.19 -5.64
CA SER A 292 -14.79 -18.04 -6.06
C SER A 292 -15.35 -16.71 -5.54
N CYS A 293 -15.99 -15.97 -6.45
CA CYS A 293 -16.55 -14.66 -6.18
C CYS A 293 -17.98 -14.59 -6.73
N PRO A 294 -18.96 -14.08 -5.96
CA PRO A 294 -20.27 -13.79 -6.51
C PRO A 294 -20.20 -12.64 -7.52
N PRO A 295 -21.23 -12.49 -8.38
CA PRO A 295 -21.34 -11.34 -9.26
C PRO A 295 -21.29 -10.04 -8.47
N GLU A 296 -20.59 -9.03 -9.01
CA GLU A 296 -20.53 -7.71 -8.40
C GLU A 296 -21.92 -7.10 -8.28
N ARG A 297 -22.18 -6.45 -7.13
CA ARG A 297 -23.46 -5.78 -6.84
C ARG A 297 -23.18 -4.41 -6.25
N ASP A 298 -24.13 -3.49 -6.46
CA ASP A 298 -24.08 -2.23 -5.74
C ASP A 298 -24.26 -2.50 -4.23
N PRO A 299 -23.47 -1.81 -3.40
CA PRO A 299 -23.56 -1.99 -1.96
C PRO A 299 -24.97 -1.59 -1.50
N PRO A 300 -25.53 -2.29 -0.49
CA PRO A 300 -26.79 -1.87 0.10
C PRO A 300 -26.68 -0.41 0.55
N ALA A 301 -27.76 0.35 0.37
CA ALA A 301 -27.81 1.74 0.80
C ALA A 301 -27.33 1.84 2.25
N LEU A 302 -26.34 2.70 2.50
CA LEU A 302 -25.81 2.94 3.83
C LEU A 302 -26.96 3.48 4.68
N ASN A 303 -27.53 2.61 5.53
CA ASN A 303 -28.39 3.03 6.62
C ASN A 303 -27.53 3.85 7.58
N LEU A 304 -27.51 5.17 7.39
CA LEU A 304 -26.86 6.17 8.23
C LEU A 304 -27.41 6.23 9.66
N THR A 305 -28.14 5.20 10.11
CA THR A 305 -28.70 5.09 11.46
C THR A 305 -27.72 4.54 12.49
N ARG A 306 -26.47 4.21 12.15
CA ARG A 306 -25.47 3.86 13.15
C ARG A 306 -24.69 5.08 13.65
N ALA A 307 -25.41 6.09 14.10
CA ALA A 307 -24.86 7.03 15.06
C ALA A 307 -24.91 6.37 16.44
N ALA A 308 -23.73 6.10 17.01
CA ALA A 308 -23.59 6.04 18.45
C ALA A 308 -22.48 7.03 18.83
N PRO A 309 -22.82 8.24 19.31
CA PRO A 309 -21.88 9.06 20.04
C PRO A 309 -21.70 8.41 21.41
N VAL A 310 -20.53 7.85 21.70
CA VAL A 310 -20.19 7.44 23.06
C VAL A 310 -19.11 8.36 23.57
N ASP A 311 -19.58 9.30 24.38
CA ASP A 311 -18.79 10.22 25.16
C ASP A 311 -17.97 9.43 26.19
N LEU A 312 -16.73 9.05 25.84
CA LEU A 312 -15.75 8.51 26.79
C LEU A 312 -15.35 9.55 27.86
N CYS A 313 -15.66 10.82 27.60
CA CYS A 313 -15.42 11.92 28.51
C CYS A 313 -16.75 12.53 28.94
N SER A 314 -17.64 11.73 29.54
CA SER A 314 -18.68 12.33 30.37
C SER A 314 -17.96 13.20 31.41
N CYS A 315 -17.99 14.52 31.20
CA CYS A 315 -17.53 15.49 32.19
C CYS A 315 -18.41 15.27 33.41
N SER A 316 -17.94 14.46 34.35
CA SER A 316 -18.69 14.17 35.55
C SER A 316 -18.96 15.49 36.29
N SER A 317 -20.21 15.93 36.24
CA SER A 317 -20.72 16.98 37.12
C SER A 317 -20.57 16.59 38.59
N SER A 318 -20.37 15.29 38.89
CA SER A 318 -20.12 14.80 40.24
C SER A 318 -18.80 15.31 40.82
N LEU A 319 -17.74 15.52 40.02
CA LEU A 319 -16.46 16.04 40.52
C LEU A 319 -16.59 17.48 41.02
N VAL A 320 -17.38 18.30 40.32
CA VAL A 320 -17.71 19.66 40.74
C VAL A 320 -18.56 19.61 42.00
N VAL A 321 -19.62 18.78 42.05
CA VAL A 321 -20.47 18.64 43.25
C VAL A 321 -19.68 18.13 44.46
N THR A 322 -18.77 17.16 44.29
CA THR A 322 -17.91 16.69 45.39
C THR A 322 -16.90 17.74 45.84
N LEU A 323 -16.35 18.54 44.93
CA LEU A 323 -15.42 19.62 45.28
C LEU A 323 -16.15 20.76 46.02
N TRP A 324 -17.36 21.11 45.59
CA TRP A 324 -18.21 22.09 46.27
C TRP A 324 -18.67 21.60 47.65
N LEU A 325 -19.02 20.32 47.79
CA LEU A 325 -19.36 19.72 49.09
C LEU A 325 -18.14 19.62 50.01
N LEU A 326 -16.95 19.32 49.48
CA LEU A 326 -15.71 19.35 50.26
C LEU A 326 -15.39 20.77 50.72
N MET A 327 -15.48 21.78 49.84
CA MET A 327 -15.27 23.18 50.20
C MET A 327 -16.31 23.69 51.20
N ALA A 328 -17.58 23.34 51.05
CA ALA A 328 -18.65 23.70 51.98
C ALA A 328 -18.47 23.08 53.38
N ASN A 329 -17.81 21.92 53.49
CA ASN A 329 -17.49 21.29 54.77
C ASN A 329 -16.13 21.75 55.34
N LEU A 330 -15.17 22.16 54.51
CA LEU A 330 -13.85 22.64 54.96
C LEU A 330 -13.87 24.10 55.44
N ILE A 331 -14.69 24.95 54.81
CA ILE A 331 -14.76 26.38 55.14
C ILE A 331 -15.20 26.61 56.60
N PRO A 332 -16.27 25.97 57.12
CA PRO A 332 -16.66 26.11 58.52
C PRO A 332 -15.59 25.62 59.51
N LEU A 333 -14.89 24.54 59.15
CA LEU A 333 -13.84 23.93 59.98
C LEU A 333 -12.61 24.84 60.10
N LEU A 334 -12.20 25.46 59.00
CA LEU A 334 -11.11 26.44 58.96
C LEU A 334 -11.51 27.74 59.66
N THR A 335 -12.74 28.24 59.49
CA THR A 335 -13.21 29.42 60.24
C THR A 335 -13.29 29.17 61.75
N GLY A 336 -13.62 27.95 62.18
CA GLY A 336 -13.61 27.59 63.61
C GLY A 336 -12.20 27.55 64.21
N LEU A 337 -11.20 27.13 63.44
CA LEU A 337 -9.79 27.14 63.87
C LEU A 337 -9.22 28.56 64.00
N PHE A 338 -9.64 29.51 63.16
CA PHE A 338 -9.20 30.92 63.25
C PHE A 338 -9.95 31.74 64.29
N LEU A 339 -11.12 31.30 64.75
CA LEU A 339 -11.89 31.96 65.82
C LEU A 339 -11.54 31.45 67.23
N CYS A 340 -10.69 30.42 67.33
CA CYS A 340 -10.19 29.87 68.60
C CYS A 340 -8.68 30.03 68.80
N ALA A 341 -8.03 30.92 68.02
CA ALA A 341 -6.63 31.30 68.17
C ALA A 341 -6.48 32.68 68.84
#